data_AF-A0A352DQJ8-F1
#
_entry.id   AF-A0A352DQJ8-F1
#
_cell.length_a   1.000
_cell.length_b   1.000
_cell.length_c   1.000
_cell.angle_alpha   90.00
_cell.angle_beta   90.00
_cell.angle_gamma   90.00
#
_symmetry.space_group_name_H-M   'P 1'
#
loop_
_entity.id
_entity.type
_entity.pdbx_description
1 polymer ?
#
loop_
_entity_poly.entity_id
_entity_poly.type
_entity_poly.pdbx_seq_one_letter_code
_entity_poly.pdbx_strand_id
1 'polypeptide(L)'
;MDTALITAAAVLAVIAAAEIICLFLLPCRDVSPLYAEILPVFSEDDLLPQRLDCLALRSGGRTALIIVDYSATEQQLELCRQFCSNEPDCTIISAGELEKILLKTFAIPEKV
;
A
#
# COMPACT_ATOMS: atom_id res chain seq x y z
N MET A 1 24.37 -41.99 24.66
CA MET A 1 23.47 -41.27 23.74
C MET A 1 24.10 -41.33 22.37
N ASP A 2 23.38 -41.84 21.38
CA ASP A 2 23.89 -41.97 20.02
C ASP A 2 24.32 -40.61 19.49
N THR A 3 25.58 -40.52 19.01
CA THR A 3 26.14 -39.32 18.41
C THR A 3 25.25 -38.79 17.28
N ALA A 4 24.55 -39.70 16.59
CA ALA A 4 23.54 -39.39 15.58
C ALA A 4 22.32 -38.61 16.13
N LEU A 5 21.89 -38.90 17.35
CA LEU A 5 20.78 -38.18 18.00
C LEU A 5 21.20 -36.75 18.35
N ILE A 6 22.43 -36.59 18.83
CA ILE A 6 22.99 -35.29 19.22
C ILE A 6 23.17 -34.41 17.98
N THR A 7 23.70 -34.97 16.88
CA THR A 7 23.88 -34.21 15.63
C THR A 7 22.55 -33.84 14.99
N ALA A 8 21.56 -34.73 14.98
CA ALA A 8 20.23 -34.43 14.46
C ALA A 8 19.55 -33.28 15.25
N ALA A 9 19.62 -33.33 16.58
CA ALA A 9 19.06 -32.28 17.44
C ALA A 9 19.75 -30.92 17.21
N ALA A 10 21.08 -30.91 17.03
CA ALA A 10 21.83 -29.69 16.77
C ALA A 10 21.45 -29.04 15.43
N VAL A 11 21.29 -29.83 14.35
CA VAL A 11 20.88 -29.31 13.04
C VAL A 11 19.47 -28.72 13.11
N LEU A 12 18.53 -29.42 13.76
CA LEU A 12 17.15 -28.96 13.93
C LEU A 12 17.08 -27.64 14.70
N ALA A 13 17.88 -27.49 15.76
CA ALA A 13 17.95 -26.27 16.53
C ALA A 13 18.47 -25.08 15.70
N VAL A 14 19.47 -25.30 14.83
CA VAL A 14 20.00 -24.25 13.96
C VAL A 14 18.97 -23.82 12.90
N ILE A 15 18.26 -24.77 12.30
CA ILE A 15 17.20 -24.46 11.31
C ILE A 15 16.07 -23.67 11.99
N ALA A 16 15.61 -24.13 13.16
CA ALA A 16 14.55 -23.43 13.90
C ALA A 16 14.97 -22.01 14.31
N ALA A 17 16.22 -21.82 14.74
CA ALA A 17 16.75 -20.50 15.05
C ALA A 17 16.82 -19.60 13.80
N ALA A 18 17.26 -20.14 12.66
CA ALA A 18 17.29 -19.41 11.40
C ALA A 18 15.87 -19.02 10.93
N GLU A 19 14.89 -19.91 11.05
CA GLU A 19 13.50 -19.61 10.72
C GLU A 19 12.90 -18.53 11.60
N ILE A 20 13.16 -18.56 12.92
CA ILE A 20 12.71 -17.51 13.84
C ILE A 20 13.28 -16.15 13.41
N ILE A 21 14.56 -16.09 13.06
CA ILE A 21 15.20 -14.87 12.58
C ILE A 21 14.58 -14.42 11.25
N CYS A 22 14.39 -15.34 10.30
CA CYS A 22 13.83 -15.03 8.99
C CYS A 22 12.35 -14.61 9.02
N LEU A 23 11.54 -15.21 9.89
CA LEU A 23 10.11 -14.93 9.97
C LEU A 23 9.79 -13.69 10.82
N PHE A 24 10.55 -13.46 11.89
CA PHE A 24 10.19 -12.42 12.87
C PHE A 24 11.15 -11.23 12.91
N LEU A 25 12.42 -11.40 12.52
CA LEU A 25 13.45 -10.37 12.66
C LEU A 25 13.90 -9.76 11.34
N LEU A 26 13.67 -10.44 10.22
CA LEU A 26 13.86 -9.85 8.90
C LEU A 26 12.57 -9.11 8.52
N PRO A 27 12.54 -7.77 8.53
CA PRO A 27 11.44 -7.05 7.92
C PRO A 27 11.40 -7.47 6.45
N CYS A 28 10.25 -7.93 5.95
CA CYS A 28 10.02 -8.00 4.52
C CYS A 28 10.26 -6.59 3.95
N ARG A 29 11.48 -6.37 3.43
CA ARG A 29 11.90 -5.13 2.78
C ARG A 29 10.90 -4.84 1.69
N ASP A 30 10.25 -3.69 1.79
CA ASP A 30 9.55 -2.96 0.73
C ASP A 30 9.16 -3.84 -0.45
N VAL A 31 8.22 -4.74 -0.20
CA VAL A 31 7.45 -5.30 -1.31
C VAL A 31 6.49 -4.18 -1.65
N SER A 32 6.84 -3.43 -2.69
CA SER A 32 5.97 -2.47 -3.36
C SER A 32 4.54 -3.01 -3.33
N PRO A 33 3.54 -2.21 -2.94
CA PRO A 33 2.18 -2.69 -2.75
C PRO A 33 1.74 -3.50 -3.97
N LEU A 34 1.20 -4.69 -3.74
CA LEU A 34 0.81 -5.66 -4.78
C LEU A 34 -0.16 -5.05 -5.80
N TYR A 35 -0.90 -4.03 -5.38
CA TYR A 35 -1.80 -3.24 -6.20
C TYR A 35 -1.90 -1.81 -5.62
N ALA A 36 -2.19 -0.86 -6.51
CA ALA A 36 -2.53 0.50 -6.14
C ALA A 36 -4.02 0.72 -6.40
N GLU A 37 -4.70 1.37 -5.47
CA GLU A 37 -6.10 1.78 -5.62
C GLU A 37 -6.15 3.26 -6.02
N ILE A 38 -7.00 3.59 -6.97
CA ILE A 38 -7.18 4.97 -7.44
C ILE A 38 -8.58 5.43 -7.09
N LEU A 39 -8.68 6.53 -6.33
CA LEU A 39 -9.93 7.18 -5.96
C LEU A 39 -10.04 8.52 -6.70
N PRO A 40 -10.80 8.61 -7.80
CA PRO A 40 -11.07 9.89 -8.44
C PRO A 40 -12.09 10.68 -7.62
N VAL A 41 -11.81 11.97 -7.40
CA VAL A 41 -12.66 12.89 -6.66
C VAL A 41 -13.19 13.96 -7.61
N PHE A 42 -14.52 14.06 -7.67
CA PHE A 42 -15.25 15.04 -8.47
C PHE A 42 -16.10 15.92 -7.56
N SER A 43 -16.31 17.18 -7.94
CA SER A 43 -17.16 18.14 -7.23
C SER A 43 -18.58 17.64 -6.94
N GLU A 44 -19.08 16.74 -7.77
CA GLU A 44 -20.45 16.21 -7.73
C GLU A 44 -20.57 14.95 -6.84
N ASP A 45 -19.46 14.49 -6.25
CA ASP A 45 -19.46 13.30 -5.39
C ASP A 45 -19.95 13.64 -3.96
N ASP A 46 -21.28 13.61 -3.80
CA ASP A 46 -21.96 13.77 -2.52
C ASP A 46 -21.72 12.61 -1.54
N LEU A 47 -21.23 11.46 -2.04
CA LEU A 47 -21.02 10.24 -1.25
C LEU A 47 -19.55 10.04 -0.87
N LEU A 48 -18.68 10.99 -1.19
CA LEU A 48 -17.25 10.93 -0.89
C LEU A 48 -16.95 10.55 0.57
N PRO A 49 -17.60 11.15 1.61
CA PRO A 49 -17.31 10.78 3.00
C PRO A 49 -17.57 9.30 3.28
N GLN A 50 -18.67 8.75 2.76
CA GLN A 50 -19.06 7.35 2.97
C GLN A 50 -18.12 6.39 2.24
N ARG A 51 -17.59 6.81 1.08
CA ARG A 51 -16.57 6.05 0.34
C ARG A 51 -15.25 6.02 1.10
N LEU A 52 -14.83 7.15 1.67
CA LEU A 52 -13.65 7.23 2.52
C LEU A 52 -13.81 6.35 3.77
N ASP A 53 -14.96 6.38 4.44
CA ASP A 53 -15.24 5.49 5.57
C ASP A 53 -15.17 4.00 5.18
N CYS A 54 -15.71 3.65 4.02
CA CYS A 54 -15.63 2.28 3.49
C CYS A 54 -14.19 1.87 3.18
N LEU A 55 -13.36 2.78 2.66
CA LEU A 55 -11.94 2.54 2.41
C LEU A 55 -11.15 2.36 3.71
N ALA A 56 -11.41 3.18 4.73
CA ALA A 56 -10.80 3.04 6.06
C ALA A 56 -11.13 1.68 6.72
N LEU A 57 -12.31 1.11 6.44
CA LEU A 57 -12.67 -0.22 6.93
C LEU A 57 -11.99 -1.35 6.15
N ARG A 58 -11.55 -1.09 4.92
CA ARG A 58 -10.90 -2.06 4.02
C ARG A 58 -9.39 -2.01 4.05
N SER A 59 -8.77 -0.94 4.55
CA SER A 59 -7.31 -0.73 4.64
C SER A 59 -6.61 -1.64 5.67
N GLY A 60 -7.01 -2.90 5.77
CA GLY A 60 -6.34 -3.95 6.54
C GLY A 60 -5.07 -4.51 5.88
N GLY A 61 -4.52 -3.86 4.86
CA GLY A 61 -3.38 -4.34 4.07
C GLY A 61 -2.54 -3.22 3.44
N ARG A 62 -1.33 -3.60 2.97
CA ARG A 62 -0.36 -2.72 2.31
C ARG A 62 -0.81 -2.37 0.89
N THR A 63 -1.70 -1.40 0.76
CA THR A 63 -2.22 -0.87 -0.50
C THR A 63 -1.88 0.60 -0.64
N ALA A 64 -1.19 0.98 -1.72
CA ALA A 64 -1.05 2.39 -2.06
C ALA A 64 -2.40 2.93 -2.52
N LEU A 65 -2.98 3.86 -1.76
CA LEU A 65 -4.17 4.59 -2.17
C LEU A 65 -3.75 5.92 -2.81
N ILE A 66 -4.20 6.14 -4.04
CA ILE A 66 -3.94 7.36 -4.79
C ILE A 66 -5.27 8.08 -5.00
N ILE A 67 -5.47 9.17 -4.28
CA ILE A 67 -6.60 10.06 -4.44
C ILE A 67 -6.27 11.06 -5.54
N VAL A 68 -7.13 11.15 -6.56
CA VAL A 68 -6.90 11.99 -7.73
C VAL A 68 -7.91 13.12 -7.76
N ASP A 69 -7.41 14.34 -7.67
CA ASP A 69 -8.21 15.56 -7.83
C ASP A 69 -8.49 15.82 -9.31
N TYR A 70 -9.77 15.64 -9.70
CA TYR A 70 -10.28 16.01 -11.01
C TYR A 70 -11.05 17.33 -10.98
N SER A 71 -11.91 17.50 -9.97
CA SER A 71 -12.68 18.72 -9.75
C SER A 71 -13.10 18.87 -8.30
N ALA A 72 -12.31 18.37 -7.36
CA ALA A 72 -12.68 18.35 -5.96
C ALA A 72 -12.90 19.77 -5.42
N THR A 73 -13.94 19.96 -4.63
CA THR A 73 -14.12 21.20 -3.87
C THR A 73 -13.10 21.28 -2.74
N GLU A 74 -12.81 22.50 -2.24
CA GLU A 74 -11.91 22.68 -1.09
C GLU A 74 -12.34 21.86 0.14
N GLN A 75 -13.65 21.69 0.35
CA GLN A 75 -14.18 20.87 1.44
C GLN A 75 -13.87 19.39 1.24
N GLN A 76 -14.03 18.87 0.02
CA GLN A 76 -13.70 17.48 -0.33
C GLN A 76 -12.19 17.23 -0.25
N LEU A 77 -11.36 18.18 -0.70
CA LEU A 77 -9.92 18.09 -0.57
C LEU A 77 -9.47 18.03 0.89
N GLU A 78 -10.10 18.83 1.76
CA GLU A 78 -9.80 18.81 3.18
C GLU A 78 -10.15 17.46 3.82
N LEU A 79 -11.29 16.86 3.44
CA LEU A 79 -11.65 15.50 3.87
C LEU A 79 -10.61 14.46 3.41
N CYS A 80 -10.16 14.54 2.16
CA CYS A 80 -9.12 13.66 1.64
C CYS A 80 -7.78 13.83 2.38
N ARG A 81 -7.39 15.07 2.73
CA ARG A 81 -6.18 15.34 3.51
C ARG A 81 -6.27 14.75 4.91
N GLN A 82 -7.42 14.90 5.56
CA GLN A 82 -7.67 14.30 6.87
C GLN A 82 -7.60 12.77 6.80
N PHE A 83 -8.20 12.18 5.78
CA PHE A 83 -8.10 10.73 5.53
C PHE A 83 -6.63 10.29 5.35
N CYS A 84 -5.88 10.92 4.43
CA CYS A 84 -4.49 10.54 4.19
C CYS A 84 -3.58 10.77 5.39
N SER A 85 -3.92 11.68 6.32
CA SER A 85 -3.14 11.85 7.55
C SER A 85 -3.16 10.62 8.47
N ASN A 86 -4.19 9.78 8.36
CA ASN A 86 -4.35 8.55 9.12
C ASN A 86 -3.85 7.31 8.37
N GLU A 87 -3.57 7.42 7.08
CA GLU A 87 -3.21 6.30 6.19
C GLU A 87 -1.83 6.56 5.55
N PRO A 88 -0.75 5.91 6.02
CA PRO A 88 0.62 6.24 5.61
C PRO A 88 0.91 5.98 4.13
N ASP A 89 0.15 5.09 3.48
CA ASP A 89 0.28 4.74 2.07
C ASP A 89 -0.72 5.51 1.17
N CYS A 90 -1.30 6.61 1.68
CA CYS A 90 -2.24 7.48 0.97
C CYS A 90 -1.54 8.70 0.36
N THR A 91 -1.79 8.98 -0.92
CA THR A 91 -1.27 10.16 -1.61
C THR A 91 -2.38 10.88 -2.36
N ILE A 92 -2.33 12.22 -2.38
CA ILE A 92 -3.25 13.06 -3.13
C ILE A 92 -2.47 13.68 -4.27
N ILE A 93 -2.95 13.49 -5.49
CA ILE A 93 -2.32 14.01 -6.72
C ILE A 93 -3.36 14.70 -7.60
N SER A 94 -2.88 15.57 -8.49
CA SER A 94 -3.72 16.13 -9.55
C SER A 94 -3.93 15.14 -10.71
N ALA A 95 -5.00 15.33 -11.48
CA ALA A 95 -5.22 14.55 -12.71
C ALA A 95 -4.02 14.58 -13.69
N GLY A 96 -3.34 15.74 -13.81
CA GLY A 96 -2.15 15.87 -14.66
C GLY A 96 -0.91 15.15 -14.13
N GLU A 97 -0.82 14.93 -12.81
CA GLU A 97 0.24 14.10 -12.22
C GLU A 97 -0.05 12.61 -12.38
N LEU A 98 -1.32 12.21 -12.31
CA LEU A 98 -1.72 10.82 -12.56
C LEU A 98 -1.25 10.37 -13.95
N GLU A 99 -1.48 11.18 -14.97
CA GLU A 99 -1.08 10.85 -16.35
C GLU A 99 0.43 10.60 -16.46
N LYS A 100 1.25 11.45 -15.81
CA LYS A 100 2.72 11.25 -15.75
C LYS A 100 3.10 9.95 -15.04
N ILE A 101 2.43 9.62 -13.94
CA ILE A 101 2.66 8.38 -13.18
C ILE A 101 2.29 7.16 -14.03
N LEU A 102 1.16 7.21 -14.73
CA LEU A 102 0.70 6.12 -15.58
C LEU A 102 1.61 5.93 -16.81
N LEU A 103 1.99 7.01 -17.49
CA LEU A 103 2.93 6.97 -18.62
C LEU A 103 4.29 6.37 -18.21
N LYS A 104 4.81 6.79 -17.04
CA LYS A 104 6.08 6.28 -16.51
C LYS A 104 5.98 4.81 -16.06
N THR A 105 4.88 4.43 -15.41
CA THR A 105 4.71 3.09 -14.83
C THR A 105 4.36 2.04 -15.88
N PHE A 106 3.57 2.41 -16.89
CA PHE A 106 3.04 1.47 -17.89
C PHE A 106 3.70 1.59 -19.27
N ALA A 107 4.69 2.49 -19.45
CA ALA A 107 5.40 2.70 -20.71
C ALA A 107 4.45 2.85 -21.93
N ILE A 108 3.30 3.48 -21.72
CA ILE A 108 2.31 3.71 -22.78
C ILE A 108 2.90 4.79 -23.68
N PRO A 109 3.13 4.52 -24.98
CA PRO A 109 3.65 5.54 -25.88
C PRO A 109 2.61 6.67 -26.00
N GLU A 110 3.05 7.91 -25.78
CA GLU A 110 2.29 9.11 -26.07
C GLU A 110 1.82 9.02 -27.54
N LYS A 111 0.50 8.92 -27.74
CA LYS A 111 -0.07 9.07 -29.07
C LYS A 111 -0.13 10.57 -29.36
N VAL A 112 0.86 11.03 -30.13
CA VAL A 112 0.89 12.34 -30.81
C VAL A 112 -0.32 12.50 -31.73
#